data_AF-A0A1S3GGQ4-F1
#
_entry.id   AF-A0A1S3GGQ4-F1
#
_cell.length_a   1.000
_cell.length_b   1.000
_cell.length_c   1.000
_cell.angle_alpha   90.00
_cell.angle_beta   90.00
_cell.angle_gamma   90.00
#
_symmetry.space_group_name_H-M   'P 1'
#
loop_
_entity.id
_entity.type
_entity.pdbx_description
1 polymer ?
#
loop_
_entity_poly.entity_id
_entity_poly.type
_entity_poly.pdbx_seq_one_letter_code
_entity_poly.pdbx_strand_id
1 'polypeptide(L)'
;MVALENGELGPLLSPGTLLGLEDECVTDVKAQTRAALLRVLQEDEERWSCLEDQPSGLAQDVCELLEEHTERAPRISKEFGERMAHCCLGGLAEFLQSFQQRVERFHENPGIRELPTDVYISRTIALVNCGPPLRALAERLARVGPPESEPAREASACALDRVTRLCHRVLIDLLFQELQPHFNKLMRRKWLSSSEALDGIVGTLGAQALALRRMQDEPYQALVAELHRRALVEYVRPLLRGRLRCRSARTRSRMAGRLREDAAQLQRLFRRLESQASWLDAVVPHLAEVLQLEDTPSIQVEVGVLVRDYPDIR
;
A
#
# COMPACT_ATOMS: atom_id res chain seq x y z
N MET A 1 42.36 -13.14 -54.79
CA MET A 1 41.14 -13.91 -54.46
C MET A 1 41.57 -15.25 -53.89
N VAL A 2 41.75 -15.32 -52.57
CA VAL A 2 41.93 -16.61 -51.88
C VAL A 2 40.54 -17.09 -51.51
N ALA A 3 40.22 -18.29 -51.97
CA ALA A 3 38.93 -18.94 -51.78
C ALA A 3 38.68 -19.21 -50.29
N LEU A 4 37.51 -18.79 -49.80
CA LEU A 4 36.96 -19.22 -48.53
C LEU A 4 36.40 -20.65 -48.74
N GLU A 5 37.27 -21.65 -48.62
CA GLU A 5 36.85 -23.04 -48.55
C GLU A 5 36.37 -23.35 -47.13
N ASN A 6 35.05 -23.46 -46.95
CA ASN A 6 34.33 -24.31 -45.98
C ASN A 6 34.87 -24.48 -44.53
N GLY A 7 35.64 -23.54 -43.99
CA GLY A 7 36.08 -23.54 -42.60
C GLY A 7 35.16 -22.68 -41.75
N GLU A 8 34.48 -23.28 -40.77
CA GLU A 8 33.80 -22.52 -39.71
C GLU A 8 34.82 -21.55 -39.10
N LEU A 9 34.64 -20.25 -39.37
CA LEU A 9 35.46 -19.21 -38.77
C LEU A 9 35.19 -19.24 -37.26
N GLY A 10 36.22 -19.57 -36.48
CA GLY A 10 36.16 -19.52 -35.03
C GLY A 10 35.89 -18.10 -34.52
N PRO A 11 35.46 -17.95 -33.25
CA PRO A 11 35.18 -16.65 -32.65
C PRO A 11 36.42 -15.73 -32.68
N LEU A 12 36.18 -14.43 -32.87
CA LEU A 12 37.24 -13.40 -32.94
C LEU A 12 38.06 -13.29 -31.65
N LEU A 13 37.45 -13.63 -30.52
CA LEU A 13 38.07 -13.61 -29.20
C LEU A 13 38.06 -15.02 -28.61
N SER A 14 39.04 -15.32 -27.77
CA SER A 14 39.03 -16.56 -27.01
C SER A 14 37.88 -16.55 -25.99
N PRO A 15 37.26 -17.70 -25.67
CA PRO A 15 36.18 -17.76 -24.68
C PRO A 15 36.56 -17.17 -23.32
N GLY A 16 37.81 -17.37 -22.87
CA GLY A 16 38.30 -16.80 -21.61
C GLY A 16 38.45 -15.28 -21.64
N THR A 17 38.88 -14.71 -22.77
CA THR A 17 38.93 -13.25 -22.95
C THR A 17 37.53 -12.65 -22.98
N LEU A 18 36.59 -13.31 -23.65
CA LEU A 18 35.20 -12.85 -23.71
C LEU A 18 34.53 -12.85 -22.33
N LEU A 19 34.68 -13.93 -21.57
CA LEU A 19 34.19 -14.00 -20.19
C LEU A 19 34.81 -12.91 -19.29
N GLY A 20 36.12 -12.66 -19.42
CA GLY A 20 36.78 -11.59 -18.68
C GLY A 20 36.23 -10.20 -18.98
N LEU A 21 35.92 -9.91 -20.26
CA LEU A 21 35.30 -8.64 -20.67
C LEU A 21 33.85 -8.52 -20.17
N GLU A 22 33.10 -9.61 -20.17
CA GLU A 22 31.75 -9.65 -19.60
C GLU A 22 31.76 -9.40 -18.08
N ASP A 23 32.71 -10.00 -17.35
CA ASP A 23 32.88 -9.81 -15.90
C ASP A 23 33.23 -8.35 -15.56
N GLU A 24 34.15 -7.76 -16.32
CA GLU A 24 34.54 -6.36 -16.17
C GLU A 24 33.34 -5.44 -16.45
N CYS A 25 32.60 -5.70 -17.53
CA CYS A 25 31.41 -4.93 -17.87
C CYS A 25 30.31 -5.01 -16.80
N VAL A 26 30.02 -6.21 -16.27
CA VAL A 26 29.04 -6.37 -15.17
C VAL A 26 29.50 -5.61 -13.93
N THR A 27 30.79 -5.64 -13.61
CA THR A 27 31.36 -4.94 -12.46
C THR A 27 31.25 -3.42 -12.62
N ASP A 28 31.55 -2.90 -13.81
CA ASP A 28 31.44 -1.48 -14.12
C ASP A 28 29.98 -1.01 -14.08
N VAL A 29 29.06 -1.75 -14.70
CA VAL A 29 27.63 -1.44 -14.65
C VAL A 29 27.15 -1.46 -13.20
N LYS A 30 27.54 -2.44 -12.39
CA LYS A 30 27.18 -2.49 -10.95
C LYS A 30 27.58 -1.20 -10.22
N ALA A 31 28.81 -0.74 -10.41
CA ALA A 31 29.32 0.45 -9.76
C ALA A 31 28.60 1.72 -10.25
N GLN A 32 28.43 1.86 -11.57
CA GLN A 32 27.76 3.01 -12.18
C GLN A 32 26.28 3.09 -11.79
N THR A 33 25.56 1.97 -11.91
CA THR A 33 24.16 1.86 -11.53
C THR A 33 23.97 2.21 -10.05
N ARG A 34 24.81 1.67 -9.15
CA ARG A 34 24.70 1.98 -7.72
C ARG A 34 24.88 3.47 -7.44
N ALA A 35 25.90 4.10 -8.01
CA ALA A 35 26.16 5.53 -7.82
C ALA A 35 25.01 6.38 -8.36
N ALA A 36 24.49 6.04 -9.53
CA ALA A 36 23.42 6.79 -10.17
C ALA A 36 22.07 6.63 -9.44
N LEU A 37 21.71 5.42 -9.01
CA LEU A 37 20.50 5.18 -8.20
C LEU A 37 20.54 5.96 -6.87
N LEU A 38 21.70 6.01 -6.22
CA LEU A 38 21.87 6.80 -4.99
C LEU A 38 21.69 8.29 -5.24
N ARG A 39 22.19 8.81 -6.38
CA ARG A 39 22.01 10.21 -6.78
C ARG A 39 20.54 10.54 -7.03
N VAL A 40 19.84 9.72 -7.80
CA VAL A 40 18.40 9.90 -8.06
C VAL A 40 17.61 9.93 -6.73
N LEU A 41 17.94 9.04 -5.80
CA LEU A 41 17.29 9.03 -4.48
C LEU A 41 17.56 10.29 -3.66
N GLN A 42 18.77 10.85 -3.72
CA GLN A 42 19.12 12.10 -3.04
C GLN A 42 18.37 13.30 -3.63
N GLU A 43 18.34 13.40 -4.94
CA GLU A 43 17.67 14.49 -5.65
C GLU A 43 16.14 14.49 -5.42
N ASP A 44 15.54 13.30 -5.29
CA ASP A 44 14.11 13.16 -4.95
C ASP A 44 13.84 13.46 -3.47
N GLU A 45 14.69 12.98 -2.55
CA GLU A 45 14.56 13.21 -1.10
C GLU A 45 14.59 14.70 -0.74
N GLU A 46 15.45 15.50 -1.39
CA GLU A 46 15.52 16.95 -1.19
C GLU A 46 14.19 17.65 -1.47
N ARG A 47 13.33 17.05 -2.32
CA ARG A 47 12.03 17.60 -2.71
C ARG A 47 10.91 17.18 -1.77
N TRP A 48 11.11 16.17 -0.92
CA TRP A 48 10.04 15.65 -0.04
C TRP A 48 9.57 16.70 0.98
N SER A 49 10.46 17.59 1.42
CA SER A 49 10.14 18.70 2.33
C SER A 49 9.65 19.97 1.60
N CYS A 50 9.66 19.99 0.27
CA CYS A 50 9.24 21.15 -0.51
C CYS A 50 7.71 21.27 -0.55
N LEU A 51 7.22 22.52 -0.42
CA LEU A 51 5.80 22.87 -0.43
C LEU A 51 5.14 22.74 -1.81
N GLU A 52 5.91 22.71 -2.90
CA GLU A 52 5.38 22.60 -4.25
C GLU A 52 4.94 21.16 -4.57
N ASP A 53 3.66 20.93 -4.90
CA ASP A 53 3.15 19.61 -5.30
C ASP A 53 3.66 19.22 -6.70
N GLN A 54 4.89 18.71 -6.76
CA GLN A 54 5.48 18.14 -7.97
C GLN A 54 5.41 16.60 -7.91
N PRO A 55 4.99 15.92 -9.00
CA PRO A 55 5.00 14.47 -9.06
C PRO A 55 6.42 13.94 -8.94
N SER A 56 6.63 12.90 -8.12
CA SER A 56 7.94 12.24 -8.03
C SER A 56 8.22 11.46 -9.32
N GLY A 57 9.37 11.75 -9.94
CA GLY A 57 9.90 11.01 -11.08
C GLY A 57 10.72 9.77 -10.68
N LEU A 58 10.93 9.55 -9.38
CA LEU A 58 11.87 8.57 -8.84
C LEU A 58 11.72 7.18 -9.47
N ALA A 59 10.50 6.65 -9.53
CA ALA A 59 10.28 5.32 -10.09
C ALA A 59 10.57 5.25 -11.58
N GLN A 60 10.23 6.30 -12.34
CA GLN A 60 10.52 6.37 -13.77
C GLN A 60 12.02 6.44 -14.01
N ASP A 61 12.71 7.35 -13.32
CA ASP A 61 14.16 7.54 -13.46
C ASP A 61 14.93 6.26 -13.13
N VAL A 62 14.51 5.52 -12.09
CA VAL A 62 15.11 4.23 -11.71
C VAL A 62 14.83 3.16 -12.75
N CYS A 63 13.61 3.09 -13.30
CA CYS A 63 13.27 2.15 -14.37
C CYS A 63 14.12 2.40 -15.61
N GLU A 64 14.13 3.63 -16.12
CA GLU A 64 14.87 4.00 -17.33
C GLU A 64 16.37 3.68 -17.20
N LEU A 65 16.94 3.97 -16.03
CA LEU A 65 18.35 3.70 -15.75
C LEU A 65 18.70 2.22 -15.79
N LEU A 66 17.86 1.36 -15.23
CA LEU A 66 18.11 -0.09 -15.20
C LEU A 66 17.75 -0.78 -16.51
N GLU A 67 16.73 -0.28 -17.22
CA GLU A 67 16.31 -0.79 -18.52
C GLU A 67 17.37 -0.54 -19.59
N GLU A 68 18.09 0.60 -19.55
CA GLU A 68 19.18 0.88 -20.48
C GLU A 68 20.21 -0.27 -20.50
N HIS A 69 20.61 -0.76 -19.34
CA HIS A 69 21.60 -1.83 -19.23
C HIS A 69 21.02 -3.21 -19.58
N THR A 70 19.77 -3.47 -19.21
CA THR A 70 19.16 -4.82 -19.31
C THR A 70 18.54 -5.11 -20.68
N GLU A 71 18.22 -4.10 -21.48
CA GLU A 71 17.77 -4.28 -22.88
C GLU A 71 18.93 -4.44 -23.87
N ARG A 72 20.11 -3.93 -23.52
CA ARG A 72 21.32 -3.99 -24.38
C ARG A 72 22.07 -5.32 -24.22
N ALA A 73 22.15 -5.85 -23.00
CA ALA A 73 22.92 -7.06 -22.69
C ALA A 73 22.48 -8.32 -23.46
N PRO A 74 21.19 -8.64 -23.64
CA PRO A 74 20.74 -9.84 -24.37
C PRO A 74 21.15 -9.87 -25.85
N ARG A 75 21.59 -8.72 -26.41
CA ARG A 75 22.09 -8.63 -27.79
C ARG A 75 23.50 -9.20 -27.95
N ILE A 76 24.23 -9.39 -26.85
CA ILE A 76 25.57 -9.98 -26.84
C ILE A 76 25.45 -11.49 -26.68
N SER A 77 24.87 -11.95 -25.57
CA SER A 77 24.58 -13.36 -25.33
C SER A 77 23.43 -13.49 -24.33
N LYS A 78 22.75 -14.64 -24.34
CA LYS A 78 21.67 -14.93 -23.37
C LYS A 78 22.22 -14.93 -21.95
N GLU A 79 23.32 -15.64 -21.72
CA GLU A 79 23.98 -15.77 -20.42
C GLU A 79 24.41 -14.41 -19.87
N PHE A 80 24.99 -13.54 -20.71
CA PHE A 80 25.31 -12.17 -20.31
C PHE A 80 24.07 -11.37 -19.93
N GLY A 81 22.95 -11.53 -20.66
CA GLY A 81 21.67 -10.95 -20.31
C GLY A 81 21.15 -11.38 -18.92
N GLU A 82 21.23 -12.66 -18.61
CA GLU A 82 20.83 -13.22 -17.30
C GLU A 82 21.71 -12.65 -16.17
N ARG A 83 23.03 -12.60 -16.39
CA ARG A 83 24.00 -12.01 -15.45
C ARG A 83 23.78 -10.52 -15.23
N MET A 84 23.47 -9.77 -16.30
CA MET A 84 23.18 -8.35 -16.21
C MET A 84 21.88 -8.09 -15.45
N ALA A 85 20.83 -8.88 -15.73
CA ALA A 85 19.56 -8.79 -15.00
C ALA A 85 19.75 -9.06 -13.50
N HIS A 86 20.53 -10.09 -13.15
CA HIS A 86 20.90 -10.38 -11.76
C HIS A 86 21.61 -9.20 -11.09
N CYS A 87 22.59 -8.61 -11.78
CA CYS A 87 23.35 -7.48 -11.28
C CYS A 87 22.46 -6.25 -11.04
N CYS A 88 21.62 -5.90 -12.01
CA CYS A 88 20.67 -4.79 -11.89
C CYS A 88 19.64 -5.02 -10.78
N LEU A 89 19.15 -6.26 -10.60
CA LEU A 89 18.24 -6.59 -9.50
C LEU A 89 18.92 -6.43 -8.14
N GLY A 90 20.19 -6.84 -8.02
CA GLY A 90 20.97 -6.61 -6.80
C GLY A 90 21.09 -5.11 -6.48
N GLY A 91 21.40 -4.28 -7.48
CA GLY A 91 21.45 -2.83 -7.33
C GLY A 91 20.09 -2.22 -6.94
N LEU A 92 19.00 -2.69 -7.56
CA LEU A 92 17.64 -2.28 -7.22
C LEU A 92 17.27 -2.65 -5.78
N ALA A 93 17.63 -3.85 -5.31
CA ALA A 93 17.35 -4.29 -3.95
C ALA A 93 18.07 -3.40 -2.91
N GLU A 94 19.35 -3.06 -3.14
CA GLU A 94 20.11 -2.13 -2.29
C GLU A 94 19.50 -0.71 -2.28
N PHE A 95 19.08 -0.23 -3.46
CA PHE A 95 18.38 1.05 -3.60
C PHE A 95 17.06 1.05 -2.81
N LEU A 96 16.23 0.00 -2.93
CA LEU A 96 14.94 -0.09 -2.26
C LEU A 96 15.06 -0.15 -0.74
N GLN A 97 16.10 -0.80 -0.22
CA GLN A 97 16.43 -0.74 1.21
C GLN A 97 16.79 0.68 1.64
N SER A 98 17.57 1.40 0.83
CA SER A 98 17.93 2.80 1.10
C SER A 98 16.72 3.73 1.03
N PHE A 99 15.85 3.54 0.03
CA PHE A 99 14.59 4.26 -0.13
C PHE A 99 13.69 4.04 1.10
N GLN A 100 13.50 2.79 1.52
CA GLN A 100 12.72 2.45 2.72
C GLN A 100 13.24 3.19 3.97
N GLN A 101 14.56 3.17 4.22
CA GLN A 101 15.15 3.87 5.37
C GLN A 101 14.95 5.39 5.32
N ARG A 102 15.03 5.99 4.12
CA ARG A 102 14.80 7.44 3.97
C ARG A 102 13.34 7.81 4.17
N VAL A 103 12.40 7.00 3.67
CA VAL A 103 10.97 7.18 3.92
C VAL A 103 10.64 7.06 5.41
N GLU A 104 11.27 6.12 6.12
CA GLU A 104 11.14 6.02 7.59
C GLU A 104 11.61 7.31 8.28
N ARG A 105 12.81 7.80 7.95
CA ARG A 105 13.33 9.06 8.50
C ARG A 105 12.45 10.26 8.17
N PHE A 106 11.88 10.31 6.97
CA PHE A 106 10.95 11.36 6.56
C PHE A 106 9.73 11.42 7.49
N HIS A 107 9.11 10.29 7.80
CA HIS A 107 7.95 10.23 8.70
C HIS A 107 8.30 10.38 10.19
N GLU A 108 9.54 10.07 10.59
CA GLU A 108 10.05 10.30 11.94
C GLU A 108 10.42 11.76 12.20
N ASN A 109 10.74 12.52 11.15
CA ASN A 109 11.17 13.92 11.26
C ASN A 109 10.05 14.82 11.79
N PRO A 110 10.22 15.46 12.97
CA PRO A 110 9.21 16.36 13.53
C PRO A 110 8.88 17.55 12.62
N GLY A 111 9.85 18.08 11.89
CA GLY A 111 9.65 19.24 11.00
C GLY A 111 8.74 18.93 9.81
N ILE A 112 8.63 17.66 9.41
CA ILE A 112 7.70 17.24 8.36
C ILE A 112 6.25 17.29 8.83
N ARG A 113 6.00 17.21 10.15
CA ARG A 113 4.64 17.37 10.72
C ARG A 113 4.14 18.80 10.69
N GLU A 114 5.02 19.77 10.40
CA GLU A 114 4.66 21.18 10.23
C GLU A 114 4.18 21.48 8.80
N LEU A 115 4.33 20.54 7.86
CA LEU A 115 3.80 20.67 6.51
C LEU A 115 2.26 20.78 6.55
N PRO A 116 1.66 21.53 5.61
CA PRO A 116 0.22 21.48 5.39
C PRO A 116 -0.25 20.03 5.16
N THR A 117 -1.38 19.66 5.78
CA THR A 117 -1.91 18.30 5.79
C THR A 117 -2.09 17.73 4.37
N ASP A 118 -2.57 18.55 3.44
CA ASP A 118 -2.77 18.19 2.04
C ASP A 118 -1.45 17.90 1.31
N VAL A 119 -0.42 18.72 1.54
CA VAL A 119 0.93 18.50 1.00
C VAL A 119 1.51 17.21 1.57
N TYR A 120 1.38 16.99 2.88
CA TYR A 120 1.89 15.78 3.53
C TYR A 120 1.19 14.50 3.01
N ILE A 121 -0.14 14.54 2.84
CA ILE A 121 -0.90 13.44 2.22
C ILE A 121 -0.43 13.20 0.79
N SER A 122 -0.30 14.26 -0.02
CA SER A 122 0.17 14.15 -1.40
C SER A 122 1.54 13.49 -1.49
N ARG A 123 2.50 13.93 -0.66
CA ARG A 123 3.85 13.35 -0.59
C ARG A 123 3.82 11.88 -0.19
N THR A 124 3.04 11.56 0.84
CA THR A 124 2.91 10.17 1.31
C THR A 124 2.34 9.27 0.21
N ILE A 125 1.38 9.76 -0.59
CA ILE A 125 0.85 9.02 -1.75
C ILE A 125 1.91 8.85 -2.85
N ALA A 126 2.70 9.89 -3.14
CA ALA A 126 3.77 9.80 -4.14
C ALA A 126 4.81 8.71 -3.78
N LEU A 127 5.19 8.62 -2.50
CA LEU A 127 6.12 7.58 -2.01
C LEU A 127 5.54 6.17 -2.20
N VAL A 128 4.24 5.98 -1.92
CA VAL A 128 3.56 4.69 -2.16
C VAL A 128 3.50 4.36 -3.65
N ASN A 129 3.24 5.35 -4.50
CA ASN A 129 3.13 5.18 -5.95
C ASN A 129 4.45 4.83 -6.64
N CYS A 130 5.59 4.99 -5.96
CA CYS A 130 6.85 4.47 -6.46
C CYS A 130 6.88 2.92 -6.46
N GLY A 131 6.08 2.27 -5.60
CA GLY A 131 6.13 0.84 -5.38
C GLY A 131 5.74 -0.02 -6.59
N PRO A 132 4.55 0.13 -7.18
CA PRO A 132 4.10 -0.75 -8.27
C PRO A 132 5.05 -0.85 -9.47
N PRO A 133 5.55 0.26 -10.07
CA PRO A 133 6.50 0.17 -11.19
C PRO A 133 7.82 -0.49 -10.79
N LEU A 134 8.37 -0.17 -9.61
CA LEU A 134 9.62 -0.75 -9.13
C LEU A 134 9.49 -2.25 -8.80
N ARG A 135 8.32 -2.67 -8.29
CA ARG A 135 7.98 -4.08 -8.09
C ARG A 135 7.91 -4.82 -9.41
N ALA A 136 7.24 -4.25 -10.41
CA ALA A 136 7.15 -4.84 -11.75
C ALA A 136 8.53 -4.98 -12.40
N LEU A 137 9.42 -3.99 -12.22
CA LEU A 137 10.81 -4.08 -12.67
C LEU A 137 11.57 -5.20 -11.96
N ALA A 138 11.49 -5.29 -10.62
CA ALA A 138 12.15 -6.34 -9.86
C ALA A 138 11.70 -7.75 -10.29
N GLU A 139 10.39 -7.95 -10.48
CA GLU A 139 9.81 -9.20 -10.99
C GLU A 139 10.30 -9.54 -12.40
N ARG A 140 10.38 -8.55 -13.29
CA ARG A 140 10.93 -8.75 -14.65
C ARG A 140 12.41 -9.16 -14.62
N LEU A 141 13.22 -8.45 -13.83
CA LEU A 141 14.64 -8.75 -13.71
C LEU A 141 14.88 -10.15 -13.13
N ALA A 142 14.09 -10.55 -12.13
CA ALA A 142 14.19 -11.87 -11.53
C ALA A 142 13.78 -13.00 -12.50
N ARG A 143 12.76 -12.77 -13.34
CA ARG A 143 12.34 -13.73 -14.38
C ARG A 143 13.39 -13.96 -15.46
N VAL A 144 14.18 -12.93 -15.78
CA VAL A 144 15.27 -13.01 -16.76
C VAL A 144 16.53 -13.56 -16.08
N GLY A 145 16.79 -13.18 -14.84
CA GLY A 145 17.98 -13.59 -14.10
C GLY A 145 17.99 -15.08 -13.74
N PRO A 146 19.13 -15.59 -13.28
CA PRO A 146 19.28 -16.95 -12.80
C PRO A 146 18.59 -17.14 -11.43
N PRO A 147 18.39 -18.38 -10.95
CA PRO A 147 17.69 -18.67 -9.69
C PRO A 147 18.23 -17.94 -8.45
N GLU A 148 19.51 -17.58 -8.44
CA GLU A 148 20.19 -16.78 -7.41
C GLU A 148 19.63 -15.35 -7.28
N SER A 149 18.77 -14.93 -8.21
CA SER A 149 18.07 -13.64 -8.20
C SER A 149 16.91 -13.59 -7.20
N GLU A 150 16.38 -14.74 -6.78
CA GLU A 150 15.21 -14.81 -5.88
C GLU A 150 15.39 -14.04 -4.56
N PRO A 151 16.52 -14.14 -3.83
CA PRO A 151 16.72 -13.38 -2.60
C PRO A 151 16.65 -11.86 -2.80
N ALA A 152 17.15 -11.37 -3.94
CA ALA A 152 17.11 -9.94 -4.26
C ALA A 152 15.69 -9.48 -4.66
N ARG A 153 14.92 -10.34 -5.35
CA ARG A 153 13.50 -10.13 -5.65
C ARG A 153 12.68 -10.03 -4.35
N GLU A 154 12.88 -10.98 -3.44
CA GLU A 154 12.20 -11.01 -2.14
C GLU A 154 12.57 -9.81 -1.27
N ALA A 155 13.86 -9.44 -1.22
CA ALA A 155 14.31 -8.26 -0.49
C ALA A 155 13.68 -6.96 -1.04
N SER A 156 13.61 -6.84 -2.37
CA SER A 156 12.93 -5.73 -3.05
C SER A 156 11.45 -5.64 -2.68
N ALA A 157 10.73 -6.76 -2.77
CA ALA A 157 9.32 -6.83 -2.38
C ALA A 157 9.11 -6.47 -0.90
N CYS A 158 9.94 -7.01 0.00
CA CYS A 158 9.88 -6.73 1.42
C CYS A 158 10.09 -5.24 1.75
N ALA A 159 11.04 -4.58 1.09
CA ALA A 159 11.32 -3.16 1.27
C ALA A 159 10.13 -2.29 0.82
N LEU A 160 9.59 -2.57 -0.36
CA LEU A 160 8.41 -1.88 -0.89
C LEU A 160 7.18 -2.07 0.01
N ASP A 161 6.94 -3.29 0.48
CA ASP A 161 5.82 -3.58 1.38
C ASP A 161 5.94 -2.83 2.72
N ARG A 162 7.17 -2.65 3.23
CA ARG A 162 7.42 -1.85 4.44
C ARG A 162 7.07 -0.39 4.22
N VAL A 163 7.47 0.19 3.09
CA VAL A 163 7.10 1.55 2.69
C VAL A 163 5.59 1.70 2.60
N THR A 164 4.91 0.83 1.84
CA THR A 164 3.45 0.88 1.69
C THR A 164 2.74 0.78 3.03
N ARG A 165 3.11 -0.17 3.89
CA ARG A 165 2.50 -0.33 5.23
C ARG A 165 2.73 0.90 6.12
N LEU A 166 3.93 1.47 6.11
CA LEU A 166 4.26 2.66 6.88
C LEU A 166 3.41 3.85 6.43
N CYS A 167 3.40 4.14 5.13
CA CYS A 167 2.64 5.24 4.56
C CYS A 167 1.13 5.07 4.79
N HIS A 168 0.59 3.86 4.61
CA HIS A 168 -0.81 3.58 4.95
C HIS A 168 -1.10 3.86 6.42
N ARG A 169 -0.26 3.35 7.34
CA ARG A 169 -0.42 3.59 8.79
C ARG A 169 -0.47 5.08 9.10
N VAL A 170 0.47 5.85 8.56
CA VAL A 170 0.55 7.30 8.76
C VAL A 170 -0.71 8.00 8.25
N LEU A 171 -1.16 7.70 7.03
CA LEU A 171 -2.38 8.29 6.46
C LEU A 171 -3.61 7.94 7.28
N ILE A 172 -3.75 6.67 7.68
CA ILE A 172 -4.87 6.21 8.51
C ILE A 172 -4.84 6.91 9.87
N ASP A 173 -3.69 6.98 10.53
CA ASP A 173 -3.59 7.62 11.85
C ASP A 173 -3.94 9.11 11.79
N LEU A 174 -3.47 9.83 10.75
CA LEU A 174 -3.82 11.22 10.50
C LEU A 174 -5.34 11.40 10.31
N LEU A 175 -5.95 10.58 9.45
CA LEU A 175 -7.41 10.62 9.21
C LEU A 175 -8.20 10.30 10.48
N PHE A 176 -7.80 9.27 11.22
CA PHE A 176 -8.52 8.85 12.42
C PHE A 176 -8.33 9.81 13.59
N GLN A 177 -7.24 10.59 13.62
CA GLN A 177 -7.09 11.70 14.55
C GLN A 177 -8.16 12.79 14.28
N GLU A 178 -8.39 13.15 13.01
CA GLU A 178 -9.43 14.12 12.62
C GLU A 178 -10.85 13.58 12.86
N LEU A 179 -11.07 12.28 12.65
CA LEU A 179 -12.37 11.63 12.85
C LEU A 179 -12.71 11.39 14.32
N GLN A 180 -11.73 11.39 15.22
CA GLN A 180 -11.92 10.98 16.60
C GLN A 180 -12.99 11.76 17.38
N PRO A 181 -13.15 13.09 17.21
CA PRO A 181 -14.24 13.84 17.84
C PRO A 181 -15.63 13.32 17.44
N HIS A 182 -15.79 12.86 16.19
CA HIS A 182 -17.04 12.33 15.68
C HIS A 182 -17.33 10.94 16.23
N PHE A 183 -16.35 10.02 16.20
CA PHE A 183 -16.48 8.69 16.82
C PHE A 183 -16.79 8.78 18.32
N ASN A 184 -16.21 9.75 19.01
CA ASN A 184 -16.48 9.97 20.43
C ASN A 184 -17.94 10.36 20.73
N LYS A 185 -18.64 10.99 19.79
CA LYS A 185 -20.07 11.36 19.91
C LYS A 185 -21.00 10.17 19.67
N LEU A 186 -20.54 9.08 19.03
CA LEU A 186 -21.35 7.89 18.77
C LEU A 186 -21.78 7.17 20.05
N MET A 187 -22.95 6.55 19.99
CA MET A 187 -23.56 5.79 21.09
C MET A 187 -23.67 6.61 22.38
N ARG A 188 -23.89 7.93 22.28
CA ARG A 188 -24.22 8.82 23.40
C ARG A 188 -25.72 9.18 23.38
N ARG A 189 -26.20 9.90 24.41
CA ARG A 189 -27.62 10.28 24.54
C ARG A 189 -28.22 10.93 23.28
N LYS A 190 -27.46 11.77 22.58
CA LYS A 190 -27.92 12.47 21.36
C LYS A 190 -27.84 11.63 20.08
N TRP A 191 -27.09 10.52 20.09
CA TRP A 191 -26.89 9.70 18.89
C TRP A 191 -28.23 9.15 18.37
N LEU A 192 -29.12 8.65 19.23
CA LEU A 192 -30.44 8.15 18.82
C LEU A 192 -31.37 9.20 18.17
N SER A 193 -31.05 10.48 18.24
CA SER A 193 -31.86 11.59 17.72
C SER A 193 -31.14 12.48 16.71
N SER A 194 -29.85 12.23 16.43
CA SER A 194 -29.06 13.04 15.50
C SER A 194 -28.03 12.19 14.74
N SER A 195 -27.97 12.37 13.42
CA SER A 195 -26.99 11.77 12.51
C SER A 195 -25.67 12.55 12.43
N GLU A 196 -25.59 13.74 13.05
CA GLU A 196 -24.45 14.68 12.94
C GLU A 196 -23.07 14.02 13.13
N ALA A 197 -22.95 13.10 14.10
CA ALA A 197 -21.70 12.41 14.34
C ALA A 197 -21.29 11.51 13.16
N LEU A 198 -22.23 10.79 12.57
CA LEU A 198 -21.96 9.93 11.42
C LEU A 198 -21.80 10.74 10.14
N ASP A 199 -22.61 11.79 9.96
CA ASP A 199 -22.49 12.71 8.82
C ASP A 199 -21.10 13.38 8.80
N GLY A 200 -20.56 13.75 9.96
CA GLY A 200 -19.19 14.25 10.06
C GLY A 200 -18.13 13.22 9.68
N ILE A 201 -18.30 11.95 10.08
CA ILE A 201 -17.39 10.86 9.66
C ILE A 201 -17.42 10.69 8.13
N VAL A 202 -18.63 10.63 7.57
CA VAL A 202 -18.84 10.46 6.13
C VAL A 202 -18.34 11.67 5.34
N GLY A 203 -18.52 12.88 5.88
CA GLY A 203 -18.04 14.12 5.30
C GLY A 203 -16.51 14.17 5.24
N THR A 204 -15.83 13.92 6.36
CA THR A 204 -14.35 13.92 6.43
C THR A 204 -13.74 12.84 5.52
N LEU A 205 -14.21 11.59 5.60
CA LEU A 205 -13.72 10.52 4.73
C LEU A 205 -14.03 10.79 3.25
N GLY A 206 -15.20 11.38 2.96
CA GLY A 206 -15.60 11.76 1.62
C GLY A 206 -14.75 12.91 1.05
N ALA A 207 -14.36 13.89 1.86
CA ALA A 207 -13.51 15.00 1.44
C ALA A 207 -12.10 14.53 1.06
N GLN A 208 -11.57 13.55 1.78
CA GLN A 208 -10.23 13.00 1.54
C GLN A 208 -10.20 11.97 0.38
N ALA A 209 -11.36 11.50 -0.08
CA ALA A 209 -11.48 10.50 -1.12
C ALA A 209 -10.73 10.87 -2.41
N LEU A 210 -10.83 12.13 -2.85
CA LEU A 210 -10.17 12.61 -4.07
C LEU A 210 -8.65 12.56 -3.95
N ALA A 211 -8.10 12.94 -2.80
CA ALA A 211 -6.67 12.87 -2.56
C ALA A 211 -6.20 11.41 -2.58
N LEU A 212 -6.87 10.52 -1.84
CA LEU A 212 -6.52 9.11 -1.76
C LEU A 212 -6.59 8.39 -3.11
N ARG A 213 -7.51 8.80 -4.00
CA ARG A 213 -7.64 8.26 -5.37
C ARG A 213 -6.46 8.56 -6.28
N ARG A 214 -5.53 9.43 -5.88
CA ARG A 214 -4.26 9.62 -6.58
C ARG A 214 -3.30 8.44 -6.38
N MET A 215 -3.58 7.56 -5.42
CA MET A 215 -2.81 6.34 -5.20
C MET A 215 -3.13 5.29 -6.28
N GLN A 216 -2.13 4.53 -6.70
CA GLN A 216 -2.33 3.42 -7.64
C GLN A 216 -3.23 2.31 -7.05
N ASP A 217 -3.86 1.53 -7.93
CA ASP A 217 -4.97 0.63 -7.58
C ASP A 217 -4.65 -0.38 -6.47
N GLU A 218 -3.53 -1.12 -6.55
CA GLU A 218 -3.21 -2.17 -5.57
C GLU A 218 -2.97 -1.57 -4.16
N PRO A 219 -2.09 -0.56 -3.97
CA PRO A 219 -1.98 0.11 -2.68
C PRO A 219 -3.27 0.79 -2.22
N TYR A 220 -4.02 1.42 -3.13
CA TYR A 220 -5.29 2.08 -2.82
C TYR A 220 -6.30 1.11 -2.22
N GLN A 221 -6.46 -0.07 -2.81
CA GLN A 221 -7.39 -1.09 -2.32
C GLN A 221 -7.01 -1.58 -0.92
N ALA A 222 -5.72 -1.81 -0.66
CA ALA A 222 -5.25 -2.17 0.67
C ALA A 222 -5.52 -1.07 1.71
N LEU A 223 -5.31 0.21 1.34
CA LEU A 223 -5.60 1.35 2.19
C LEU A 223 -7.10 1.45 2.51
N VAL A 224 -7.96 1.40 1.50
CA VAL A 224 -9.41 1.55 1.67
C VAL A 224 -10.01 0.38 2.43
N ALA A 225 -9.52 -0.85 2.23
CA ALA A 225 -9.94 -2.00 3.01
C ALA A 225 -9.64 -1.80 4.51
N GLU A 226 -8.47 -1.27 4.85
CA GLU A 226 -8.11 -0.97 6.24
C GLU A 226 -8.90 0.23 6.81
N LEU A 227 -9.15 1.27 6.02
CA LEU A 227 -10.05 2.36 6.42
C LEU A 227 -11.46 1.85 6.73
N HIS A 228 -11.99 0.95 5.90
CA HIS A 228 -13.29 0.31 6.11
C HIS A 228 -13.31 -0.48 7.42
N ARG A 229 -12.32 -1.35 7.60
CA ARG A 229 -12.18 -2.15 8.82
C ARG A 229 -12.08 -1.28 10.07
N ARG A 230 -11.18 -0.29 10.09
CA ARG A 230 -10.96 0.57 11.25
C ARG A 230 -12.16 1.44 11.56
N ALA A 231 -12.87 1.94 10.54
CA ALA A 231 -14.08 2.74 10.74
C ALA A 231 -15.19 1.93 11.42
N LEU A 232 -15.39 0.68 10.99
CA LEU A 232 -16.37 -0.21 11.62
C LEU A 232 -15.97 -0.63 13.03
N VAL A 233 -14.68 -0.92 13.27
CA VAL A 233 -14.19 -1.19 14.63
C VAL A 233 -14.45 -0.01 15.55
N GLU A 234 -14.13 1.22 15.14
CA GLU A 234 -14.39 2.42 15.94
C GLU A 234 -15.89 2.69 16.14
N TYR A 235 -16.72 2.38 15.13
CA TYR A 235 -18.18 2.49 15.23
C TYR A 235 -18.78 1.49 16.24
N VAL A 236 -18.37 0.23 16.17
CA VAL A 236 -18.92 -0.88 16.96
C VAL A 236 -18.37 -0.90 18.39
N ARG A 237 -17.11 -0.49 18.60
CA ARG A 237 -16.46 -0.48 19.92
C ARG A 237 -17.30 0.14 21.06
N PRO A 238 -17.88 1.34 20.94
CA PRO A 238 -18.69 1.91 22.01
C PRO A 238 -20.01 1.14 22.25
N LEU A 239 -20.55 0.46 21.23
CA LEU A 239 -21.72 -0.41 21.38
C LEU A 239 -21.37 -1.61 22.26
N LEU A 240 -20.28 -2.32 21.94
CA LEU A 240 -19.83 -3.50 22.70
C LEU A 240 -19.38 -3.16 24.12
N ARG A 241 -18.88 -1.95 24.35
CA ARG A 241 -18.54 -1.45 25.71
C ARG A 241 -19.77 -1.09 26.57
N GLY A 242 -20.99 -1.32 26.07
CA GLY A 242 -22.22 -1.07 26.82
C GLY A 242 -22.47 0.40 27.12
N ARG A 243 -22.00 1.32 26.25
CA ARG A 243 -22.18 2.78 26.42
C ARG A 243 -23.66 3.18 26.45
N LEU A 244 -24.53 2.37 25.85
CA LEU A 244 -25.98 2.49 25.92
C LEU A 244 -26.60 1.22 26.52
N ARG A 245 -27.61 1.41 27.38
CA ARG A 245 -28.39 0.32 27.96
C ARG A 245 -29.84 0.43 27.49
N CYS A 246 -30.34 -0.63 26.87
CA CYS A 246 -31.74 -0.72 26.49
C CYS A 246 -32.57 -1.21 27.68
N ARG A 247 -33.61 -0.45 28.07
CA ARG A 247 -34.50 -0.79 29.20
C ARG A 247 -35.87 -1.32 28.76
N SER A 248 -36.19 -1.25 27.47
CA SER A 248 -37.49 -1.67 26.93
C SER A 248 -37.35 -2.18 25.50
N ALA A 249 -38.29 -3.03 25.06
CA ALA A 249 -38.39 -3.49 23.67
C ALA A 249 -38.46 -2.31 22.68
N ARG A 250 -39.20 -1.24 23.04
CA ARG A 250 -39.26 0.00 22.23
C ARG A 250 -37.89 0.65 22.07
N THR A 251 -37.09 0.73 23.12
CA THR A 251 -35.71 1.27 23.05
C THR A 251 -34.81 0.39 22.21
N ARG A 252 -34.92 -0.95 22.35
CA ARG A 252 -34.17 -1.91 21.54
C ARG A 252 -34.47 -1.75 20.06
N SER A 253 -35.75 -1.74 19.68
CA SER A 253 -36.19 -1.56 18.30
C SER A 253 -35.71 -0.23 17.71
N ARG A 254 -35.81 0.88 18.46
CA ARG A 254 -35.29 2.18 18.00
C ARG A 254 -33.77 2.16 17.79
N MET A 255 -33.03 1.49 18.68
CA MET A 255 -31.57 1.39 18.57
C MET A 255 -31.15 0.52 17.38
N ALA A 256 -31.81 -0.63 17.20
CA ALA A 256 -31.61 -1.50 16.04
C ALA A 256 -31.90 -0.78 14.72
N GLY A 257 -33.03 -0.05 14.65
CA GLY A 257 -33.35 0.80 13.49
C GLY A 257 -32.25 1.80 13.17
N ARG A 258 -31.75 2.50 14.20
CA ARG A 258 -30.66 3.47 14.01
C ARG A 258 -29.33 2.83 13.58
N LEU A 259 -29.00 1.66 14.10
CA LEU A 259 -27.81 0.91 13.67
C LEU A 259 -27.89 0.53 12.19
N ARG A 260 -29.07 0.11 11.71
CA ARG A 260 -29.27 -0.23 10.29
C ARG A 260 -29.16 1.00 9.38
N GLU A 261 -29.70 2.14 9.79
CA GLU A 261 -29.55 3.42 9.07
C GLU A 261 -28.07 3.83 8.95
N ASP A 262 -27.37 3.82 10.08
CA ASP A 262 -25.95 4.16 10.13
C ASP A 262 -25.11 3.18 9.29
N ALA A 263 -25.39 1.87 9.38
CA ALA A 263 -24.74 0.83 8.57
C ALA A 263 -24.93 1.07 7.07
N ALA A 264 -26.15 1.39 6.64
CA ALA A 264 -26.44 1.69 5.24
C ALA A 264 -25.71 2.95 4.75
N GLN A 265 -25.46 3.93 5.63
CA GLN A 265 -24.68 5.12 5.28
C GLN A 265 -23.18 4.81 5.17
N LEU A 266 -22.62 4.02 6.10
CA LEU A 266 -21.23 3.56 6.04
C LEU A 266 -20.98 2.69 4.80
N GLN A 267 -21.88 1.75 4.51
CA GLN A 267 -21.80 0.92 3.32
C GLN A 267 -21.81 1.77 2.04
N ARG A 268 -22.69 2.78 1.96
CA ARG A 268 -22.71 3.71 0.80
C ARG A 268 -21.40 4.49 0.66
N LEU A 269 -20.80 4.93 1.77
CA LEU A 269 -19.49 5.58 1.76
C LEU A 269 -18.41 4.63 1.21
N PHE A 270 -18.27 3.44 1.79
CA PHE A 270 -17.19 2.52 1.40
C PHE A 270 -17.39 1.92 0.01
N ARG A 271 -18.63 1.79 -0.47
CA ARG A 271 -18.91 1.48 -1.87
C ARG A 271 -18.44 2.61 -2.81
N ARG A 272 -18.63 3.88 -2.45
CA ARG A 272 -18.10 5.03 -3.23
C ARG A 272 -16.58 5.12 -3.22
N LEU A 273 -15.96 4.68 -2.13
CA LEU A 273 -14.51 4.51 -2.03
C LEU A 273 -14.03 3.23 -2.72
N GLU A 274 -14.92 2.45 -3.34
CA GLU A 274 -14.61 1.17 -4.00
C GLU A 274 -13.87 0.18 -3.09
N SER A 275 -14.24 0.14 -1.81
CA SER A 275 -13.74 -0.86 -0.89
C SER A 275 -14.15 -2.26 -1.32
N GLN A 276 -13.19 -3.16 -1.47
CA GLN A 276 -13.46 -4.59 -1.70
C GLN A 276 -13.79 -5.36 -0.41
N ALA A 277 -13.74 -4.72 0.76
CA ALA A 277 -14.02 -5.34 2.05
C ALA A 277 -15.53 -5.40 2.37
N SER A 278 -16.37 -5.73 1.39
CA SER A 278 -17.85 -5.77 1.54
C SER A 278 -18.34 -6.82 2.55
N TRP A 279 -17.52 -7.83 2.86
CA TRP A 279 -17.80 -8.79 3.93
C TRP A 279 -17.95 -8.11 5.32
N LEU A 280 -17.42 -6.90 5.49
CA LEU A 280 -17.60 -6.12 6.70
C LEU A 280 -18.97 -5.44 6.81
N ASP A 281 -19.70 -5.27 5.70
CA ASP A 281 -20.96 -4.52 5.67
C ASP A 281 -22.04 -5.13 6.58
N ALA A 282 -21.97 -6.43 6.83
CA ALA A 282 -22.97 -7.18 7.58
C ALA A 282 -22.80 -7.09 9.11
N VAL A 283 -21.65 -6.63 9.62
CA VAL A 283 -21.36 -6.66 11.06
C VAL A 283 -22.34 -5.83 11.89
N VAL A 284 -22.64 -4.60 11.47
CA VAL A 284 -23.56 -3.71 12.18
C VAL A 284 -25.02 -4.18 12.05
N PRO A 285 -25.50 -4.61 10.87
CA PRO A 285 -26.79 -5.28 10.73
C PRO A 285 -26.98 -6.48 11.66
N HIS A 286 -26.02 -7.40 11.73
CA HIS A 286 -26.10 -8.56 12.65
C HIS A 286 -26.23 -8.13 14.12
N LEU A 287 -25.44 -7.13 14.54
CA LEU A 287 -25.56 -6.56 15.90
C LEU A 287 -26.92 -5.89 16.13
N ALA A 288 -27.52 -5.28 15.11
CA ALA A 288 -28.87 -4.72 15.20
C ALA A 288 -29.93 -5.81 15.35
N GLU A 289 -29.79 -6.95 14.67
CA GLU A 289 -30.67 -8.11 14.84
C GLU A 289 -30.58 -8.68 16.26
N VAL A 290 -29.37 -8.93 16.77
CA VAL A 290 -29.16 -9.41 18.15
C VAL A 290 -29.87 -8.52 19.19
N LEU A 291 -29.85 -7.20 18.98
CA LEU A 291 -30.54 -6.26 19.87
C LEU A 291 -32.07 -6.35 19.79
N GLN A 292 -32.62 -6.72 18.64
CA GLN A 292 -34.06 -6.78 18.41
C GLN A 292 -34.68 -8.10 18.86
N LEU A 293 -33.94 -9.20 18.81
CA LEU A 293 -34.41 -10.53 19.22
C LEU A 293 -34.77 -10.57 20.71
N GLU A 294 -35.83 -11.32 21.06
CA GLU A 294 -36.36 -11.38 22.43
C GLU A 294 -36.10 -12.73 23.10
N ASP A 295 -36.14 -13.82 22.34
CA ASP A 295 -35.93 -15.17 22.84
C ASP A 295 -34.46 -15.62 22.75
N THR A 296 -34.03 -16.36 23.77
CA THR A 296 -32.65 -16.85 23.89
C THR A 296 -32.22 -17.74 22.71
N PRO A 297 -33.04 -18.68 22.19
CA PRO A 297 -32.66 -19.50 21.05
C PRO A 297 -32.33 -18.68 19.80
N SER A 298 -33.15 -17.69 19.44
CA SER A 298 -32.88 -16.84 18.27
C SER A 298 -31.62 -16.01 18.45
N ILE A 299 -31.39 -15.46 19.66
CA ILE A 299 -30.14 -14.74 19.98
C ILE A 299 -28.93 -15.65 19.79
N GLN A 300 -28.99 -16.90 20.27
CA GLN A 300 -27.89 -17.86 20.13
C GLN A 300 -27.59 -18.20 18.66
N VAL A 301 -28.62 -18.32 17.82
CA VAL A 301 -28.45 -18.54 16.38
C VAL A 301 -27.75 -17.36 15.72
N GLU A 302 -28.21 -16.14 15.98
CA GLU A 302 -27.64 -14.92 15.37
C GLU A 302 -26.19 -14.68 15.83
N VAL A 303 -25.91 -14.90 17.12
CA VAL A 303 -24.53 -14.85 17.64
C VAL A 303 -23.67 -15.95 17.01
N GLY A 304 -24.23 -17.14 16.78
CA GLY A 304 -23.54 -18.23 16.08
C GLY A 304 -23.15 -17.85 14.65
N VAL A 305 -24.03 -17.15 13.92
CA VAL A 305 -23.72 -16.59 12.59
C VAL A 305 -22.60 -15.55 12.70
N LEU A 306 -22.71 -14.63 13.65
CA LEU A 306 -21.71 -13.58 13.86
C LEU A 306 -20.32 -14.15 14.16
N VAL A 307 -20.21 -15.16 15.03
CA VAL A 307 -18.92 -15.80 15.37
C VAL A 307 -18.35 -16.61 14.20
N ARG A 308 -19.23 -17.23 13.39
CA ARG A 308 -18.80 -17.93 12.17
C ARG A 308 -18.21 -16.97 11.14
N ASP A 309 -18.87 -15.84 10.93
CA ASP A 309 -18.49 -14.86 9.90
C ASP A 309 -17.35 -13.93 10.38
N TYR A 310 -17.21 -13.76 11.70
CA TYR A 310 -16.20 -12.92 12.37
C TYR A 310 -15.57 -13.67 13.56
N PRO A 311 -14.65 -14.63 13.32
CA PRO A 311 -14.10 -15.51 14.35
C PRO A 311 -13.19 -14.79 15.37
N ASP A 312 -12.81 -13.55 15.09
CA ASP A 312 -12.06 -12.67 15.99
C ASP A 312 -12.92 -12.03 17.10
N ILE A 313 -14.25 -12.08 16.98
CA ILE A 313 -15.19 -11.64 18.01
C ILE A 313 -15.16 -12.65 19.17
N ARG A 314 -14.83 -12.14 20.37
CA ARG A 314 -14.76 -12.91 21.63
C ARG A 314 -15.85 -12.49 22.61
#